data_AF-A0A0B3RKM3-F1
#
_entry.id   AF-A0A0B3RKM3-F1
#
_cell.length_a   1.000
_cell.length_b   1.000
_cell.length_c   1.000
_cell.angle_alpha   90.00
_cell.angle_beta   90.00
_cell.angle_gamma   90.00
#
_symmetry.space_group_name_H-M   'P 1'
#
loop_
_entity.id
_entity.type
_entity.pdbx_description
1 polymer ?
#
loop_
_entity_poly.entity_id
_entity_poly.type
_entity_poly.pdbx_seq_one_letter_code
_entity_poly.pdbx_strand_id
1 'polypeptide(L)'
;MPGNGSPPAVVEDVREGVEAAGLVPVVSADMPGRIVDRLMRPYLNRALRAAEDGIATPEALDQAIEMGLGHRTGPMTRLRGDALLHHHDDAARLHEDLGDTAYRPDRADRTRAQRPHSGQKD
;
A
#
# COMPACT_ATOMS: atom_id res chain seq x y z
N MET A 1 7.10 1.06 -16.09
CA MET A 1 7.37 -0.40 -15.96
C MET A 1 7.41 -0.98 -17.35
N PRO A 2 8.48 -1.66 -17.73
CA PRO A 2 8.55 -2.34 -19.01
C PRO A 2 7.70 -3.61 -18.98
N GLY A 3 6.71 -3.71 -19.87
CA GLY A 3 6.03 -4.98 -20.14
C GLY A 3 7.00 -6.00 -20.74
N ASN A 4 6.63 -7.28 -20.69
CA ASN A 4 7.48 -8.37 -21.18
C ASN A 4 7.87 -8.15 -22.66
N GLY A 5 9.15 -7.88 -22.92
CA GLY A 5 9.68 -7.57 -24.26
C GLY A 5 9.85 -6.09 -24.60
N SER A 6 9.68 -5.16 -23.64
CA SER A 6 9.98 -3.74 -23.89
C SER A 6 11.47 -3.55 -24.25
N PRO A 7 11.80 -2.90 -25.38
CA PRO A 7 13.19 -2.67 -25.76
C PRO A 7 13.91 -1.79 -24.73
N PRO A 8 15.19 -2.06 -24.41
CA PRO A 8 15.95 -1.24 -23.46
C PRO A 8 15.95 0.25 -23.80
N ALA A 9 16.03 0.60 -25.09
CA ALA A 9 15.99 1.98 -25.55
C ALA A 9 14.70 2.72 -25.15
N VAL A 10 13.54 2.05 -25.24
CA VAL A 10 12.25 2.65 -24.85
C VAL A 10 12.19 2.90 -23.34
N VAL A 11 12.80 2.02 -22.54
CA VAL A 11 12.87 2.20 -21.08
C VAL A 11 13.74 3.41 -20.75
N GLU A 12 14.87 3.57 -21.44
CA GLU A 12 15.77 4.71 -21.25
C GLU A 12 15.12 6.03 -21.69
N ASP A 13 14.46 6.09 -22.85
CA ASP A 13 13.76 7.29 -23.32
C ASP A 13 12.71 7.77 -22.31
N VAL A 14 11.94 6.84 -21.72
CA VAL A 14 10.97 7.17 -20.67
C VAL A 14 11.66 7.61 -19.39
N ARG A 15 12.78 6.99 -19.01
CA ARG A 15 13.57 7.37 -17.83
C ARG A 15 14.05 8.81 -17.96
N GLU A 16 14.65 9.16 -19.09
CA GLU A 16 15.14 10.52 -19.38
C GLU A 16 14.00 11.55 -19.37
N GLY A 17 12.84 11.22 -19.95
CA GLY A 17 11.66 12.09 -19.89
C GLY A 17 11.17 12.37 -18.47
N VAL A 18 11.18 11.36 -17.60
CA VAL A 18 10.79 11.51 -16.18
C VAL A 18 11.81 12.34 -15.41
N GLU A 19 13.11 12.15 -15.67
CA GLU A 19 14.18 12.97 -15.09
C GLU A 19 14.11 14.43 -15.55
N ALA A 20 13.82 14.67 -16.82
CA ALA A 20 13.63 16.01 -17.37
C ALA A 20 12.44 16.75 -16.72
N ALA A 21 11.45 16.01 -16.22
CA ALA A 21 10.33 16.55 -15.44
C ALA A 21 10.68 16.83 -13.96
N GLY A 22 11.92 16.59 -13.53
CA GLY A 22 12.37 16.79 -12.14
C GLY A 22 11.95 15.68 -11.18
N LEU A 23 11.53 14.52 -11.70
CA LEU A 23 11.15 13.34 -10.91
C LEU A 23 12.29 12.31 -10.91
N VAL A 24 12.27 11.42 -9.92
CA VAL A 24 13.25 10.32 -9.82
C VAL A 24 12.60 9.03 -10.33
N PRO A 25 12.92 8.56 -11.55
CA PRO A 25 12.36 7.31 -12.07
C PRO A 25 12.94 6.11 -11.34
N VAL A 26 12.08 5.13 -11.09
CA VAL A 26 12.49 3.80 -10.59
C VAL A 26 11.89 2.76 -11.52
N VAL A 27 12.75 1.89 -12.06
CA VAL A 27 12.33 0.80 -12.95
C VAL A 27 12.04 -0.43 -12.10
N SER A 28 10.83 -0.99 -12.22
CA SER A 28 10.44 -2.26 -11.63
C SER A 28 10.14 -3.27 -12.72
N ALA A 29 10.28 -4.57 -12.40
CA ALA A 29 9.69 -5.63 -13.23
C ALA A 29 8.17 -5.46 -13.34
N ASP A 30 7.59 -5.93 -14.44
CA ASP A 30 6.15 -5.97 -14.66
C ASP A 30 5.54 -7.15 -13.92
N MET A 31 5.24 -6.92 -12.64
CA MET A 31 4.71 -7.91 -11.71
C MET A 31 3.57 -7.29 -10.88
N PRO A 32 2.57 -8.09 -10.44
CA PRO A 32 1.51 -7.61 -9.56
C PRO A 32 2.07 -6.87 -8.34
N GLY A 33 1.58 -5.64 -8.12
CA GLY A 33 1.94 -4.81 -6.96
C GLY A 33 3.26 -4.05 -7.07
N ARG A 34 4.01 -4.23 -8.16
CA ARG A 34 5.22 -3.44 -8.45
C ARG A 34 6.18 -3.45 -7.25
N ILE A 35 6.86 -2.35 -6.95
CA ILE A 35 7.74 -2.25 -5.77
C ILE A 35 6.93 -1.90 -4.52
N VAL A 36 6.22 -0.77 -4.55
CA VAL A 36 5.64 -0.18 -3.34
C VAL A 36 4.51 -1.03 -2.78
N ASP A 37 3.53 -1.44 -3.60
CA ASP A 37 2.38 -2.20 -3.07
C ASP A 37 2.79 -3.60 -2.63
N ARG A 38 3.73 -4.23 -3.34
CA ARG A 38 4.29 -5.54 -2.96
C ARG A 38 4.89 -5.55 -1.55
N LEU A 39 5.51 -4.44 -1.13
CA LEU A 39 6.09 -4.30 0.21
C LEU A 39 5.09 -3.77 1.24
N MET A 40 4.28 -2.77 0.86
CA MET A 40 3.45 -2.04 1.80
C MET A 40 2.18 -2.77 2.18
N ARG A 41 1.54 -3.53 1.27
CA ARG A 41 0.25 -4.18 1.60
C ARG A 41 0.41 -5.23 2.70
N PRO A 42 1.39 -6.14 2.66
CA PRO A 42 1.60 -7.10 3.75
C PRO A 42 1.94 -6.44 5.09
N TYR A 43 2.74 -5.38 5.07
CA TYR A 43 3.10 -4.63 6.28
C TYR A 43 1.86 -4.00 6.93
N LEU A 44 1.04 -3.30 6.13
CA LEU A 44 -0.17 -2.63 6.61
C LEU A 44 -1.23 -3.64 7.10
N ASN A 45 -1.40 -4.77 6.40
CA ASN A 45 -2.25 -5.87 6.87
C ASN A 45 -1.81 -6.39 8.25
N ARG A 46 -0.49 -6.52 8.47
CA ARG A 46 0.06 -6.96 9.77
C ARG A 46 -0.18 -5.93 10.86
N ALA A 47 -0.06 -4.65 10.55
CA ALA A 47 -0.32 -3.57 11.50
C ALA A 47 -1.80 -3.51 11.90
N LEU A 48 -2.73 -3.70 10.95
CA LEU A 48 -4.16 -3.81 11.23
C LEU A 48 -4.46 -4.99 12.15
N ARG A 49 -3.89 -6.18 11.86
CA ARG A 49 -4.03 -7.37 12.72
C ARG A 49 -3.48 -7.15 14.12
N ALA A 50 -2.31 -6.51 14.24
CA ALA A 50 -1.74 -6.17 15.54
C ALA A 50 -2.67 -5.29 16.38
N ALA A 51 -3.40 -4.37 15.73
CA ALA A 51 -4.41 -3.55 16.40
C ALA A 51 -5.65 -4.38 16.77
N GLU A 52 -6.13 -5.28 15.91
CA GLU A 52 -7.25 -6.18 16.20
C GLU A 52 -6.95 -7.16 17.35
N ASP A 53 -5.74 -7.74 17.36
CA ASP A 53 -5.26 -8.66 18.40
C ASP A 53 -5.02 -7.95 19.75
N GLY A 54 -5.11 -6.61 19.77
CA GLY A 54 -4.94 -5.81 20.97
C GLY A 54 -3.51 -5.75 21.49
N ILE A 55 -2.50 -5.90 20.62
CA ILE A 55 -1.08 -5.80 20.99
C ILE A 55 -0.79 -4.44 21.66
N ALA A 56 -1.38 -3.38 21.12
CA ALA A 56 -1.38 -2.03 21.68
C ALA A 56 -2.55 -1.22 21.11
N THR A 57 -2.79 -0.01 21.64
CA THR A 57 -3.77 0.91 21.04
C THR A 57 -3.29 1.38 19.66
N PRO A 58 -4.19 1.77 18.74
CA PRO A 58 -3.80 2.31 17.43
C PRO A 58 -2.80 3.47 17.51
N GLU A 59 -2.96 4.36 18.49
CA GLU A 59 -2.09 5.50 18.71
C GLU A 59 -0.71 5.09 19.20
N ALA A 60 -0.63 4.08 20.09
CA ALA A 60 0.65 3.56 20.57
C ALA A 60 1.39 2.78 19.47
N LEU A 61 0.66 2.05 18.60
CA LEU A 61 1.24 1.40 17.42
C LEU A 61 1.84 2.44 16.47
N ASP A 62 1.11 3.51 16.17
CA ASP A 62 1.62 4.59 15.32
C ASP A 62 2.89 5.22 15.91
N GLN A 63 2.86 5.60 17.19
CA GLN A 63 4.01 6.19 17.87
C GLN A 63 5.23 5.25 17.86
N ALA A 64 5.04 3.96 18.13
CA ALA A 64 6.12 2.98 18.12
C ALA A 64 6.76 2.84 16.73
N ILE A 65 5.96 2.85 15.67
CA ILE A 65 6.47 2.76 14.29
C ILE A 65 7.17 4.05 13.87
N GLU A 66 6.61 5.21 14.20
CA GLU A 66 7.20 6.51 13.87
C GLU A 66 8.56 6.69 14.56
N MET A 67 8.62 6.42 15.86
CA MET A 67 9.85 6.60 16.65
C MET A 67 10.85 5.45 16.47
N GLY A 68 10.36 4.21 16.42
CA GLY A 68 11.21 3.01 16.40
C GLY A 68 11.73 2.66 15.01
N LEU A 69 10.91 2.84 13.97
CA LEU A 69 11.30 2.55 12.57
C LEU A 69 11.57 3.80 11.74
N GLY A 70 11.37 5.00 12.31
CA GLY A 70 11.64 6.26 11.64
C GLY A 70 10.63 6.61 10.54
N HIS A 71 9.44 6.00 10.55
CA HIS A 71 8.40 6.35 9.59
C HIS A 71 7.88 7.76 9.87
N ARG A 72 7.64 8.55 8.82
CA ARG A 72 7.02 9.88 8.96
C ARG A 72 5.60 9.83 9.55
N THR A 73 4.88 8.73 9.31
CA THR A 73 3.49 8.56 9.73
C THR A 73 3.22 7.10 9.99
N GLY A 74 2.54 6.82 11.11
CA GLY A 74 2.17 5.49 11.53
C GLY A 74 1.12 4.82 10.63
N PRO A 75 1.03 3.48 10.66
CA PRO A 75 0.16 2.71 9.79
C PRO A 75 -1.34 2.99 10.02
N MET A 76 -1.77 3.23 11.27
CA MET A 76 -3.18 3.47 11.59
C MET A 76 -3.62 4.83 11.08
N THR A 77 -2.77 5.85 11.23
CA THR A 77 -2.99 7.18 10.65
C THR A 77 -2.97 7.16 9.12
N ARG A 78 -2.10 6.35 8.52
CA ARG A 78 -2.08 6.14 7.06
C ARG A 78 -3.36 5.48 6.53
N LEU A 79 -3.98 4.61 7.30
CA LEU A 79 -5.17 3.82 6.92
C LEU A 79 -6.47 4.41 7.46
N ARG A 80 -6.73 5.69 7.15
CA ARG A 80 -7.97 6.38 7.52
C ARG A 80 -8.80 6.77 6.29
N GLY A 81 -10.12 6.83 6.47
CA GLY A 81 -11.06 7.21 5.42
C GLY A 81 -10.89 6.38 4.16
N ASP A 82 -10.82 7.04 3.02
CA ASP A 82 -10.63 6.42 1.71
C ASP A 82 -9.34 5.61 1.58
N ALA A 83 -8.28 5.97 2.29
CA ALA A 83 -7.00 5.27 2.18
C ALA A 83 -7.10 3.82 2.67
N LEU A 84 -8.00 3.54 3.62
CA LEU A 84 -8.31 2.18 4.04
C LEU A 84 -9.02 1.39 2.94
N LEU A 85 -9.97 2.01 2.24
CA LEU A 85 -10.71 1.38 1.13
C LEU A 85 -9.79 1.02 -0.03
N HIS A 86 -8.96 1.96 -0.46
CA HIS A 86 -7.95 1.71 -1.50
C HIS A 86 -6.97 0.62 -1.06
N HIS A 87 -6.64 0.57 0.25
CA HIS A 87 -5.81 -0.49 0.78
C HIS A 87 -6.46 -1.87 0.68
N HIS A 88 -7.73 -1.99 1.06
CA HIS A 88 -8.52 -3.20 0.89
C HIS A 88 -8.46 -3.72 -0.54
N ASP A 89 -8.79 -2.86 -1.50
CA ASP A 89 -8.96 -3.26 -2.90
C ASP A 89 -7.62 -3.67 -3.53
N ASP A 90 -6.55 -2.92 -3.27
CA ASP A 90 -5.22 -3.28 -3.72
C ASP A 90 -4.73 -4.59 -3.08
N ALA A 91 -4.99 -4.79 -1.78
CA ALA A 91 -4.61 -6.00 -1.07
C ALA A 91 -5.42 -7.21 -1.57
N ALA A 92 -6.72 -7.05 -1.84
CA ALA A 92 -7.59 -8.08 -2.38
C ALA A 92 -7.11 -8.54 -3.77
N ARG A 93 -6.83 -7.58 -4.65
CA ARG A 93 -6.31 -7.86 -6.00
C ARG A 93 -4.97 -8.57 -5.95
N LEU A 94 -4.05 -8.13 -5.07
CA LEU A 94 -2.77 -8.83 -4.90
C LEU A 94 -2.93 -10.23 -4.33
N HIS A 95 -3.88 -10.44 -3.42
CA HIS A 95 -4.16 -11.78 -2.92
C HIS A 95 -4.70 -12.70 -4.02
N GLU A 96 -5.57 -12.18 -4.89
CA GLU A 96 -6.08 -12.91 -6.06
C GLU A 96 -4.96 -13.23 -7.06
N ASP A 97 -4.17 -12.23 -7.44
CA ASP A 97 -3.10 -12.36 -8.45
C ASP A 97 -1.99 -13.33 -8.00
N LEU A 98 -1.72 -13.41 -6.68
CA LEU A 98 -0.51 -14.05 -6.15
C LEU A 98 -0.79 -15.26 -5.25
N GLY A 99 -2.02 -15.42 -4.75
CA GLY A 99 -2.41 -16.48 -3.81
C GLY A 99 -1.78 -16.40 -2.41
N ASP A 100 -0.91 -15.41 -2.15
CA ASP A 100 -0.21 -15.29 -0.87
C ASP A 100 -1.10 -14.63 0.19
N THR A 101 -1.28 -15.33 1.32
CA THR A 101 -2.11 -14.92 2.44
C THR A 101 -1.62 -13.67 3.17
N ALA A 102 -0.36 -13.26 2.96
CA ALA A 102 0.16 -12.00 3.47
C ALA A 102 -0.58 -10.77 2.89
N TYR A 103 -1.11 -10.89 1.68
CA TYR A 103 -1.92 -9.86 1.02
C TYR A 103 -3.40 -9.91 1.39
N ARG A 104 -3.86 -10.97 2.06
CA ARG A 104 -5.29 -11.15 2.37
C ARG A 104 -5.82 -9.97 3.20
N PRO A 105 -6.80 -9.20 2.68
CA PRO A 105 -7.38 -8.06 3.40
C PRO A 105 -7.97 -8.48 4.72
N ASP A 106 -7.80 -7.62 5.70
CA ASP A 106 -8.15 -7.89 7.09
C ASP A 106 -9.66 -7.72 7.37
N ARG A 107 -10.16 -8.19 8.52
CA ARG A 107 -11.60 -8.20 8.79
C ARG A 107 -12.12 -6.80 9.12
N ALA A 108 -11.39 -6.02 9.92
CA ALA A 108 -11.72 -4.62 10.20
C ALA A 108 -11.77 -3.80 8.92
N ASP A 109 -10.84 -4.08 7.99
CA ASP A 109 -10.78 -3.46 6.69
C ASP A 109 -12.05 -3.76 5.86
N ARG A 110 -12.38 -5.05 5.69
CA ARG A 110 -13.62 -5.50 5.01
C ARG A 110 -14.89 -4.88 5.60
N THR A 111 -14.98 -4.80 6.93
CA THR A 111 -16.18 -4.29 7.62
C THR A 111 -16.37 -2.80 7.38
N ARG A 112 -15.28 -2.03 7.32
CA ARG A 112 -15.32 -0.59 7.01
C ARG A 112 -15.50 -0.33 5.52
N ALA A 113 -14.97 -1.19 4.65
CA ALA A 113 -15.17 -1.11 3.21
C ALA A 113 -16.60 -1.35 2.76
N GLN A 114 -17.34 -2.17 3.49
CA GLN A 114 -18.75 -2.44 3.19
C GLN A 114 -19.71 -1.36 3.73
N ARG A 115 -19.23 -0.38 4.51
CA ARG A 115 -20.08 0.72 4.96
C ARG A 115 -20.18 1.76 3.84
N PRO A 116 -21.40 2.09 3.37
CA PRO A 116 -21.55 3.11 2.34
C PRO A 116 -20.96 4.42 2.86
N HIS A 117 -20.18 5.08 1.99
CA HIS A 117 -19.61 6.39 2.24
C HIS A 117 -20.77 7.36 2.46
N SER A 118 -21.11 7.64 3.72
CA SER A 118 -21.96 8.79 4.04
C SER A 118 -21.12 10.01 3.72
N GLY A 119 -21.27 10.54 2.50
CA GLY A 119 -20.54 11.73 2.07
C GLY A 119 -20.75 12.86 3.07
N GLN A 120 -19.71 13.16 3.85
CA GLN A 120 -19.66 14.38 4.62
C GLN A 120 -19.32 15.48 3.61
N LYS A 121 -20.35 16.19 3.15
CA LYS A 121 -20.20 17.47 2.45
C LYS A 121 -19.94 18.53 3.51
N ASP A 122 -18.75 19.13 3.47
CA ASP A 122 -18.50 20.47 4.00
C ASP A 122 -18.07 21.36 2.83
#